data_AF-A0A9Q9BPL0-F1
#
_entry.id   AF-A0A9Q9BPL0-F1
#
_cell.length_a   1.000
_cell.length_b   1.000
_cell.length_c   1.000
_cell.angle_alpha   90.00
_cell.angle_beta   90.00
_cell.angle_gamma   90.00
#
_symmetry.space_group_name_H-M   'P 1'
#
loop_
_entity.id
_entity.type
_entity.pdbx_description
1 polymer ?
#
loop_
_entity_poly.entity_id
_entity_poly.type
_entity_poly.pdbx_seq_one_letter_code
_entity_poly.pdbx_strand_id
1 'polypeptide(L)'
;MKVRLSDYNLNWKVLFERECKLLFDILKDEVVRFEHFGSTAVRGMKAKPVIDMMVLVKDISTIDTYNSIFEVLGYDVAGEWGIPGRRLLRKGGENRSHHIHIYQYDHPEIYRHLAVRDYLLKNLNEVYAYSAKKEELAEKYEETRAYSKAKKGYVMELEKRALKYFEELDGYQVIKILIDRYDENSNLTENDMDQLINEMMSNIGHPDPDIRDALVYSKFCEIILNGKLTVIQIRNVMKECLDNLTYRINEKNNDNVFKRSFSALFLHAIVYSDNQEKFLSEMEYNVLIKGSIDYFINEKDVRGFVDGKGWAHAPAHTSDLIVECIKSQYYMKNFNGEILEGIEINLARLQNDYIPYIDDEEMRMSHIVIELLEKSLVTEQYIVDWIKLIKNKLETTKVKDIIYYRKAKNLNDFIKSLYFGAKNHPVLQKMLITLIES
;
A
#
# COMPACT_ATOMS: atom_id res chain seq x y z
N MET A 1 19.08 23.11 -36.89
CA MET A 1 18.42 23.94 -35.85
C MET A 1 19.43 24.55 -34.88
N LYS A 2 19.33 25.88 -34.65
CA LYS A 2 20.11 26.59 -33.63
C LYS A 2 19.73 26.16 -32.21
N VAL A 3 20.62 26.32 -31.24
CA VAL A 3 20.31 26.12 -29.82
C VAL A 3 19.43 27.29 -29.34
N ARG A 4 18.32 26.96 -28.67
CA ARG A 4 17.45 27.94 -27.99
C ARG A 4 17.16 27.44 -26.58
N LEU A 5 17.49 28.23 -25.57
CA LEU A 5 17.11 27.97 -24.18
C LEU A 5 16.15 29.07 -23.72
N SER A 6 15.17 28.69 -22.92
CA SER A 6 14.28 29.63 -22.23
C SER A 6 14.16 29.24 -20.77
N ASP A 7 13.74 30.21 -19.95
CA ASP A 7 13.33 29.94 -18.59
C ASP A 7 12.12 29.00 -18.56
N TYR A 8 11.90 28.40 -17.38
CA TYR A 8 10.78 27.50 -17.15
C TYR A 8 9.45 28.21 -17.44
N ASN A 9 8.57 27.55 -18.20
CA ASN A 9 7.28 28.09 -18.57
C ASN A 9 6.15 27.13 -18.17
N LEU A 10 5.19 27.62 -17.36
CA LEU A 10 4.03 26.84 -16.90
C LEU A 10 3.19 26.30 -18.08
N ASN A 11 3.21 26.97 -19.23
CA ASN A 11 2.51 26.52 -20.43
C ASN A 11 3.07 25.19 -20.99
N TRP A 12 4.26 24.75 -20.58
CA TRP A 12 4.79 23.44 -20.99
C TRP A 12 3.93 22.28 -20.50
N LYS A 13 3.41 22.36 -19.27
CA LYS A 13 2.46 21.36 -18.75
C LYS A 13 1.18 21.34 -19.59
N VAL A 14 0.66 22.51 -19.94
CA VAL A 14 -0.54 22.64 -20.79
C VAL A 14 -0.32 22.06 -22.19
N LEU A 15 0.86 22.28 -22.78
CA LEU A 15 1.21 21.70 -24.08
C LEU A 15 1.32 20.18 -24.02
N PHE A 16 1.95 19.64 -22.97
CA PHE A 16 1.99 18.20 -22.70
C PHE A 16 0.57 17.61 -22.60
N GLU A 17 -0.29 18.18 -21.75
CA GLU A 17 -1.66 17.67 -21.53
C GLU A 17 -2.51 17.71 -22.80
N ARG A 18 -2.35 18.76 -23.63
CA ARG A 18 -3.04 18.85 -24.93
C ARG A 18 -2.59 17.75 -25.89
N GLU A 19 -1.29 17.48 -25.92
CA GLU A 19 -0.72 16.44 -26.79
C GLU A 19 -1.14 15.04 -26.30
N CYS A 20 -1.19 14.79 -24.98
CA CYS A 20 -1.73 13.57 -24.40
C CYS A 20 -3.16 13.29 -24.86
N LYS A 21 -4.04 14.30 -24.82
CA LYS A 21 -5.44 14.14 -25.28
C LYS A 21 -5.50 13.71 -26.75
N LEU A 22 -4.75 14.39 -27.61
CA LEU A 22 -4.69 14.06 -29.03
C LEU A 22 -4.19 12.63 -29.28
N LEU A 23 -3.13 12.21 -28.58
CA LEU A 23 -2.57 10.87 -28.71
C LEU A 23 -3.51 9.79 -28.15
N PHE A 24 -4.22 10.09 -27.07
CA PHE A 24 -5.21 9.19 -26.49
C PHE A 24 -6.39 8.96 -27.45
N ASP A 25 -6.87 10.02 -28.12
CA ASP A 25 -7.96 9.88 -29.11
C ASP A 25 -7.58 8.96 -30.29
N ILE A 26 -6.29 8.88 -30.62
CA ILE A 26 -5.74 8.03 -31.69
C ILE A 26 -5.53 6.59 -31.20
N LEU A 27 -4.82 6.43 -30.09
CA LEU A 27 -4.31 5.14 -29.61
C LEU A 27 -5.30 4.40 -28.70
N LYS A 28 -6.22 5.13 -28.07
CA LYS A 28 -7.29 4.61 -27.19
C LYS A 28 -6.77 3.56 -26.21
N ASP A 29 -7.28 2.33 -26.32
CA ASP A 29 -7.06 1.23 -25.41
C ASP A 29 -5.62 0.69 -25.44
N GLU A 30 -4.80 1.07 -26.41
CA GLU A 30 -3.38 0.73 -26.43
C GLU A 30 -2.59 1.50 -25.37
N VAL A 31 -3.07 2.69 -24.96
CA VAL A 31 -2.37 3.52 -23.99
C VAL A 31 -2.54 2.95 -22.58
N VAL A 32 -1.41 2.70 -21.92
CA VAL A 32 -1.32 2.40 -20.50
C VAL A 32 -1.16 3.69 -19.70
N ARG A 33 -0.22 4.56 -20.07
CA ARG A 33 0.05 5.82 -19.36
C ARG A 33 0.79 6.84 -20.20
N PHE A 34 0.65 8.12 -19.86
CA PHE A 34 1.50 9.20 -20.35
C PHE A 34 2.42 9.74 -19.27
N GLU A 35 3.65 10.10 -19.64
CA GLU A 35 4.61 10.71 -18.72
C GLU A 35 5.21 11.97 -19.32
N HIS A 36 5.16 13.09 -18.59
CA HIS A 36 5.97 14.26 -18.94
C HIS A 36 7.36 14.06 -18.36
N PHE A 37 8.39 14.07 -19.20
CA PHE A 37 9.77 13.91 -18.74
C PHE A 37 10.72 14.89 -19.42
N GLY A 38 12.01 14.73 -19.15
CA GLY A 38 13.03 15.67 -19.63
C GLY A 38 12.98 17.01 -18.89
N SER A 39 13.70 18.00 -19.42
CA SER A 39 13.89 19.28 -18.70
C SER A 39 12.62 20.13 -18.60
N THR A 40 11.66 19.98 -19.52
CA THR A 40 10.41 20.78 -19.48
C THR A 40 9.42 20.29 -18.43
N ALA A 41 9.61 19.08 -17.91
CA ALA A 41 8.83 18.51 -16.81
C ALA A 41 9.29 18.99 -15.41
N VAL A 42 10.48 19.60 -15.32
CA VAL A 42 11.08 19.99 -14.04
C VAL A 42 10.91 21.49 -13.81
N ARG A 43 10.17 21.86 -12.75
CA ARG A 43 9.90 23.26 -12.41
C ARG A 43 11.20 24.02 -12.12
N GLY A 44 11.31 25.23 -12.65
CA GLY A 44 12.48 26.10 -12.46
C GLY A 44 13.68 25.77 -13.36
N MET A 45 13.61 24.71 -14.17
CA MET A 45 14.70 24.32 -15.06
C MET A 45 14.68 25.09 -16.37
N LYS A 46 15.82 25.68 -16.77
CA LYS A 46 15.99 26.23 -18.12
C LYS A 46 16.03 25.12 -19.15
N ALA A 47 15.30 25.23 -20.25
CA ALA A 47 15.22 24.14 -21.21
C ALA A 47 15.07 24.66 -22.64
N LYS A 48 15.30 23.76 -23.61
CA LYS A 48 14.74 23.98 -24.94
C LYS A 48 13.22 23.83 -24.81
N PRO A 49 12.40 24.71 -25.41
CA PRO A 49 10.94 24.62 -25.36
C PRO A 49 10.47 23.49 -26.29
N VAL A 50 10.84 22.26 -25.95
CA VAL A 50 10.46 21.01 -26.59
C VAL A 50 9.92 20.11 -25.49
N ILE A 51 8.68 19.66 -25.65
CA ILE A 51 8.03 18.75 -24.71
C ILE A 51 8.53 17.34 -25.01
N ASP A 52 9.36 16.80 -24.13
CA ASP A 52 9.72 15.39 -24.16
C ASP A 52 8.64 14.63 -23.35
N MET A 53 7.94 13.71 -23.99
CA MET A 53 6.87 12.93 -23.37
C MET A 53 7.03 11.45 -23.66
N MET A 54 6.53 10.60 -22.76
CA MET A 54 6.41 9.18 -22.99
C MET A 54 4.96 8.74 -23.12
N VAL A 55 4.74 7.73 -23.96
CA VAL A 55 3.51 6.97 -24.04
C VAL A 55 3.86 5.52 -23.76
N LEU A 56 3.35 5.00 -22.65
CA LEU A 56 3.46 3.58 -22.33
C LEU A 56 2.28 2.88 -22.98
N VAL A 57 2.54 1.81 -23.72
CA VAL A 57 1.51 1.07 -24.46
C VAL A 57 1.56 -0.42 -24.12
N LYS A 58 0.45 -1.12 -24.37
CA LYS A 58 0.32 -2.56 -24.09
C LYS A 58 1.24 -3.39 -24.98
N ASP A 59 1.22 -3.15 -26.28
CA ASP A 59 2.05 -3.82 -27.27
C ASP A 59 2.66 -2.77 -28.20
N ILE A 60 3.99 -2.66 -28.20
CA ILE A 60 4.70 -1.66 -29.01
C ILE A 60 4.60 -1.93 -30.52
N SER A 61 4.36 -3.18 -30.93
CA SER A 61 4.27 -3.54 -32.34
C SER A 61 3.01 -3.00 -33.01
N THR A 62 1.94 -2.78 -32.24
CA THR A 62 0.68 -2.21 -32.75
C THR A 62 0.85 -0.77 -33.21
N ILE A 63 1.80 -0.04 -32.62
CA ILE A 63 2.04 1.38 -32.88
C ILE A 63 2.46 1.63 -34.33
N ASP A 64 3.11 0.65 -34.96
CA ASP A 64 3.51 0.76 -36.37
C ASP A 64 2.30 0.85 -37.33
N THR A 65 1.14 0.32 -36.91
CA THR A 65 -0.11 0.40 -37.70
C THR A 65 -0.70 1.81 -37.74
N TYR A 66 -0.30 2.69 -36.81
CA TYR A 66 -0.77 4.08 -36.72
C TYR A 66 0.15 5.07 -37.44
N ASN A 67 1.26 4.62 -38.05
CA ASN A 67 2.27 5.49 -38.66
C ASN A 67 1.67 6.49 -39.68
N SER A 68 0.81 6.02 -40.59
CA SER A 68 0.18 6.91 -41.59
C SER A 68 -0.73 7.97 -40.96
N ILE A 69 -1.40 7.66 -39.85
CA ILE A 69 -2.22 8.63 -39.11
C ILE A 69 -1.31 9.71 -38.51
N PHE A 70 -0.19 9.30 -37.90
CA PHE A 70 0.78 10.23 -37.34
C PHE A 70 1.39 11.15 -38.43
N GLU A 71 1.74 10.61 -39.60
CA GLU A 71 2.27 11.42 -40.70
C GLU A 71 1.25 12.46 -41.19
N VAL A 72 -0.02 12.07 -41.36
CA VAL A 72 -1.11 12.98 -41.75
C VAL A 72 -1.31 14.12 -40.72
N LEU A 73 -1.11 13.82 -39.43
CA LEU A 73 -1.18 14.80 -38.34
C LEU A 73 0.10 15.63 -38.17
N GLY A 74 1.08 15.45 -39.04
CA GLY A 74 2.31 16.24 -39.07
C GLY A 74 3.40 15.77 -38.09
N TYR A 75 3.33 14.52 -37.65
CA TYR A 75 4.43 13.87 -36.94
C TYR A 75 5.43 13.27 -37.93
N ASP A 76 6.70 13.39 -37.57
CA ASP A 76 7.83 12.72 -38.18
C ASP A 76 8.08 11.42 -37.40
N VAL A 77 7.71 10.30 -38.03
CA VAL A 77 7.81 8.92 -37.50
C VAL A 77 9.23 8.42 -37.67
N ALA A 78 10.01 8.41 -36.57
CA ALA A 78 11.44 8.11 -36.60
C ALA A 78 11.77 6.65 -36.26
N GLY A 79 10.76 5.81 -35.98
CA GLY A 79 10.93 4.42 -35.56
C GLY A 79 11.74 4.31 -34.25
N GLU A 80 12.61 3.31 -34.15
CA GLU A 80 13.42 3.05 -32.95
C GLU A 80 14.44 4.14 -32.64
N TRP A 81 15.00 4.77 -33.68
CA TRP A 81 15.96 5.86 -33.59
C TRP A 81 17.13 5.58 -32.63
N GLY A 82 17.68 4.37 -32.68
CA GLY A 82 18.84 3.94 -31.89
C GLY A 82 18.55 3.44 -30.47
N ILE A 83 17.28 3.24 -30.11
CA ILE A 83 16.88 2.50 -28.90
C ILE A 83 15.94 1.37 -29.34
N PRO A 84 16.38 0.10 -29.29
CA PRO A 84 15.53 -1.04 -29.62
C PRO A 84 14.23 -1.02 -28.81
N GLY A 85 13.11 -1.40 -29.41
CA GLY A 85 11.82 -1.46 -28.70
C GLY A 85 11.17 -0.10 -28.41
N ARG A 86 11.72 1.01 -28.93
CA ARG A 86 11.08 2.34 -28.90
C ARG A 86 10.35 2.64 -30.20
N ARG A 87 9.32 3.49 -30.17
CA ARG A 87 8.91 4.31 -31.33
C ARG A 87 9.00 5.78 -30.99
N LEU A 88 9.72 6.55 -31.80
CA LEU A 88 9.90 7.98 -31.60
C LEU A 88 9.08 8.77 -32.61
N LEU A 89 8.14 9.59 -32.13
CA LEU A 89 7.42 10.56 -32.95
C LEU A 89 7.92 11.97 -32.63
N ARG A 90 7.92 12.82 -33.65
CA ARG A 90 8.52 14.15 -33.56
C ARG A 90 7.62 15.19 -34.23
N LYS A 91 7.31 16.30 -33.56
CA LYS A 91 6.35 17.31 -34.08
C LYS A 91 6.95 18.70 -34.21
N GLY A 92 6.56 19.45 -35.24
CA GLY A 92 6.91 20.87 -35.41
C GLY A 92 8.14 21.16 -36.29
N GLY A 93 8.65 20.16 -37.03
CA GLY A 93 9.71 20.36 -38.04
C GLY A 93 10.95 21.10 -37.51
N GLU A 94 11.39 22.13 -38.24
CA GLU A 94 12.50 23.05 -37.88
C GLU A 94 12.21 23.95 -36.67
N ASN A 95 10.99 23.92 -36.12
CA ASN A 95 10.62 24.55 -34.86
C ASN A 95 10.13 23.53 -33.83
N ARG A 96 10.73 22.33 -33.84
CA ARG A 96 10.49 21.19 -32.94
C ARG A 96 9.81 21.58 -31.63
N SER A 97 8.60 21.07 -31.43
CA SER A 97 7.76 21.33 -30.26
C SER A 97 7.59 20.12 -29.36
N HIS A 98 7.56 18.90 -29.93
CA HIS A 98 7.38 17.66 -29.16
C HIS A 98 8.33 16.56 -29.62
N HIS A 99 8.76 15.75 -28.65
CA HIS A 99 9.36 14.44 -28.82
C HIS A 99 8.56 13.44 -28.01
N ILE A 100 8.02 12.43 -28.69
CA ILE A 100 7.12 11.45 -28.10
C ILE A 100 7.82 10.11 -28.16
N HIS A 101 8.19 9.61 -26.99
CA HIS A 101 8.85 8.33 -26.79
C HIS A 101 7.80 7.29 -26.44
N ILE A 102 7.49 6.39 -27.37
CA ILE A 102 6.54 5.33 -27.15
C ILE A 102 7.30 4.06 -26.80
N TYR A 103 6.92 3.41 -25.70
CA TYR A 103 7.50 2.18 -25.21
C TYR A 103 6.40 1.20 -24.83
N GLN A 104 6.67 -0.10 -24.94
CA GLN A 104 5.88 -1.09 -24.22
C GLN A 104 6.00 -0.86 -22.71
N TYR A 105 4.93 -1.07 -21.94
CA TYR A 105 4.85 -0.71 -20.52
C TYR A 105 5.94 -1.33 -19.63
N ASP A 106 6.52 -2.47 -20.01
CA ASP A 106 7.55 -3.22 -19.29
C ASP A 106 8.98 -2.93 -19.79
N HIS A 107 9.15 -1.93 -20.66
CA HIS A 107 10.44 -1.65 -21.27
C HIS A 107 11.47 -1.08 -20.26
N PRO A 108 12.70 -1.62 -20.20
CA PRO A 108 13.68 -1.25 -19.16
C PRO A 108 14.14 0.22 -19.22
N GLU A 109 14.09 0.85 -20.39
CA GLU A 109 14.46 2.27 -20.56
C GLU A 109 13.51 3.26 -19.86
N ILE A 110 12.28 2.83 -19.51
CA ILE A 110 11.28 3.70 -18.87
C ILE A 110 11.84 4.24 -17.55
N TYR A 111 12.28 3.33 -16.67
CA TYR A 111 12.76 3.67 -15.34
C TYR A 111 13.93 4.65 -15.40
N ARG A 112 14.90 4.40 -16.28
CA ARG A 112 16.10 5.22 -16.46
C ARG A 112 15.78 6.68 -16.76
N HIS A 113 14.78 6.94 -17.59
CA HIS A 113 14.36 8.29 -17.94
C HIS A 113 13.53 8.97 -16.85
N LEU A 114 12.63 8.22 -16.19
CA LEU A 114 11.80 8.77 -15.11
C LEU A 114 12.65 9.07 -13.86
N ALA A 115 13.65 8.24 -13.57
CA ALA A 115 14.59 8.45 -12.47
C ALA A 115 15.29 9.82 -12.56
N VAL A 116 15.77 10.24 -13.74
CA VAL A 116 16.41 11.56 -13.88
C VAL A 116 15.44 12.70 -13.57
N ARG A 117 14.20 12.64 -14.08
CA ARG A 117 13.17 13.63 -13.80
C ARG A 117 12.88 13.69 -12.29
N ASP A 118 12.63 12.52 -11.70
CA ASP A 118 12.19 12.41 -10.31
C ASP A 118 13.31 12.78 -9.33
N TYR A 119 14.56 12.52 -9.69
CA TYR A 119 15.74 12.97 -8.97
C TYR A 119 15.85 14.50 -8.99
N LEU A 120 15.71 15.11 -10.17
CA LEU A 120 15.79 16.56 -10.33
C LEU A 120 14.66 17.30 -9.59
N LEU A 121 13.43 16.77 -9.59
CA LEU A 121 12.31 17.37 -8.86
C LEU A 121 12.57 17.48 -7.35
N LYS A 122 13.40 16.58 -6.80
CA LYS A 122 13.74 16.53 -5.36
C LYS A 122 15.03 17.24 -5.00
N ASN A 123 15.84 17.60 -5.99
CA ASN A 123 17.19 18.11 -5.77
C ASN A 123 17.37 19.45 -6.49
N LEU A 124 16.92 20.55 -5.86
CA LEU A 124 17.03 21.89 -6.41
C LEU A 124 18.47 22.27 -6.81
N ASN A 125 19.47 21.84 -6.04
CA ASN A 125 20.88 22.07 -6.37
C ASN A 125 21.28 21.41 -7.71
N GLU A 126 20.77 20.21 -7.99
CA GLU A 126 21.00 19.52 -9.27
C GLU A 126 20.26 20.21 -10.42
N VAL A 127 19.08 20.80 -10.16
CA VAL A 127 18.36 21.64 -11.14
C VAL A 127 19.18 22.86 -11.53
N TYR A 128 19.77 23.56 -10.56
CA TYR A 128 20.63 24.71 -10.80
C TYR A 128 21.91 24.30 -11.55
N ALA A 129 22.61 23.26 -11.09
CA ALA A 129 23.83 22.79 -11.72
C ALA A 129 23.60 22.36 -13.17
N TYR A 130 22.53 21.62 -13.45
CA TYR A 130 22.22 21.20 -14.80
C TYR A 130 21.75 22.38 -15.68
N SER A 131 21.03 23.35 -15.13
CA SER A 131 20.64 24.56 -15.87
C SER A 131 21.85 25.40 -16.26
N ALA A 132 22.77 25.67 -15.33
CA ALA A 132 24.01 26.38 -15.62
C ALA A 132 24.86 25.65 -16.67
N LYS A 133 24.94 24.31 -16.59
CA LYS A 133 25.68 23.53 -17.59
C LYS A 133 25.08 23.65 -19.00
N LYS A 134 23.75 23.73 -19.11
CA LYS A 134 23.07 23.92 -20.40
C LYS A 134 23.36 25.31 -20.97
N GLU A 135 23.40 26.34 -20.15
CA GLU A 135 23.76 27.70 -20.60
C GLU A 135 25.20 27.75 -21.10
N GLU A 136 26.16 27.25 -20.33
CA GLU A 136 27.58 27.16 -20.73
C GLU A 136 27.76 26.47 -22.09
N LEU A 137 27.02 25.37 -22.32
CA LEU A 137 27.08 24.64 -23.59
C LEU A 137 26.37 25.39 -24.72
N ALA A 138 25.31 26.15 -24.45
CA ALA A 138 24.60 26.93 -25.45
C ALA A 138 25.42 28.13 -25.94
N GLU A 139 26.28 28.70 -25.09
CA GLU A 139 27.24 29.74 -25.47
C GLU A 139 28.37 29.19 -26.35
N LYS A 140 28.78 27.94 -26.12
CA LYS A 140 29.90 27.29 -26.85
C LYS A 140 29.49 26.67 -28.19
N TYR A 141 28.23 26.30 -28.36
CA TYR A 141 27.76 25.57 -29.53
C TYR A 141 26.49 26.21 -30.11
N GLU A 142 26.58 26.74 -31.32
CA GLU A 142 25.43 27.35 -32.00
C GLU A 142 24.40 26.31 -32.47
N GLU A 143 24.85 25.11 -32.84
CA GLU A 143 24.00 24.07 -33.42
C GLU A 143 23.55 23.02 -32.39
N THR A 144 22.26 22.65 -32.46
CA THR A 144 21.68 21.64 -31.57
C THR A 144 22.39 20.29 -31.64
N ARG A 145 22.93 19.89 -32.80
CA ARG A 145 23.64 18.61 -32.95
C ARG A 145 24.92 18.57 -32.12
N ALA A 146 25.74 19.61 -32.22
CA ALA A 146 26.99 19.73 -31.45
C ALA A 146 26.70 19.88 -29.94
N TYR A 147 25.74 20.74 -29.60
CA TYR A 147 25.27 20.92 -28.22
C TYR A 147 24.79 19.61 -27.58
N SER A 148 23.93 18.85 -28.26
CA SER A 148 23.40 17.59 -27.73
C SER A 148 24.49 16.55 -27.55
N LYS A 149 25.49 16.50 -28.44
CA LYS A 149 26.67 15.63 -28.30
C LYS A 149 27.50 16.01 -27.08
N ALA A 150 27.79 17.30 -26.90
CA ALA A 150 28.57 17.80 -25.76
C ALA A 150 27.87 17.61 -24.41
N LYS A 151 26.53 17.69 -24.39
CA LYS A 151 25.72 17.48 -23.19
C LYS A 151 25.67 16.02 -22.72
N LYS A 152 25.88 15.06 -23.63
CA LYS A 152 25.66 13.63 -23.38
C LYS A 152 26.42 13.11 -22.15
N GLY A 153 27.69 13.50 -21.98
CA GLY A 153 28.51 13.07 -20.84
C GLY A 153 27.94 13.52 -19.50
N TYR A 154 27.50 14.78 -19.38
CA TYR A 154 26.90 15.28 -18.15
C TYR A 154 25.58 14.58 -17.83
N VAL A 155 24.74 14.32 -18.84
CA VAL A 155 23.46 13.62 -18.66
C VAL A 155 23.69 12.18 -18.20
N MET A 156 24.69 11.49 -18.75
CA MET A 156 25.04 10.13 -18.30
C MET A 156 25.47 10.11 -16.82
N GLU A 157 26.25 11.10 -16.37
CA GLU A 157 26.64 11.18 -14.96
C GLU A 157 25.48 11.59 -14.05
N LEU A 158 24.60 12.49 -14.50
CA LEU A 158 23.37 12.84 -13.78
C LEU A 158 22.45 11.62 -13.64
N GLU A 159 22.34 10.82 -14.68
CA GLU A 159 21.57 9.58 -14.67
C GLU A 159 22.12 8.55 -13.71
N LYS A 160 23.45 8.35 -13.67
CA LYS A 160 24.08 7.51 -12.65
C LYS A 160 23.78 8.01 -11.23
N ARG A 161 23.85 9.33 -10.99
CA ARG A 161 23.49 9.90 -9.68
C ARG A 161 22.02 9.69 -9.35
N ALA A 162 21.13 9.84 -10.32
CA ALA A 162 19.70 9.61 -10.15
C ALA A 162 19.42 8.13 -9.83
N LEU A 163 19.94 7.20 -10.64
CA LEU A 163 19.78 5.76 -10.40
C LEU A 163 20.35 5.37 -9.04
N LYS A 164 21.57 5.82 -8.72
CA LYS A 164 22.18 5.60 -7.41
C LYS A 164 21.35 6.16 -6.27
N TYR A 165 20.82 7.38 -6.41
CA TYR A 165 19.93 7.98 -5.43
C TYR A 165 18.73 7.06 -5.17
N PHE A 166 18.08 6.55 -6.22
CA PHE A 166 16.94 5.64 -6.12
C PHE A 166 17.29 4.21 -5.68
N GLU A 167 18.49 3.72 -5.95
CA GLU A 167 19.02 2.43 -5.45
C GLU A 167 19.39 2.51 -3.96
N GLU A 168 19.80 3.68 -3.48
CA GLU A 168 20.15 3.95 -2.07
C GLU A 168 18.93 4.41 -1.24
N LEU A 169 17.76 4.62 -1.88
CA LEU A 169 16.50 4.81 -1.17
C LEU A 169 16.07 3.46 -0.55
N ASP A 170 15.82 3.45 0.75
CA ASP A 170 15.05 2.39 1.38
C ASP A 170 13.58 2.43 0.93
N GLY A 171 12.84 1.35 1.16
CA GLY A 171 11.42 1.25 0.79
C GLY A 171 10.55 2.42 1.30
N TYR A 172 11.00 3.09 2.38
CA TYR A 172 10.40 4.30 2.94
C TYR A 172 10.34 5.44 1.93
N GLN A 173 11.44 5.71 1.22
CA GLN A 173 11.47 6.86 0.34
C GLN A 173 10.66 6.60 -0.91
N VAL A 174 10.69 5.40 -1.50
CA VAL A 174 9.84 5.05 -2.67
C VAL A 174 8.36 5.22 -2.36
N ILE A 175 7.88 4.65 -1.24
CA ILE A 175 6.46 4.71 -0.92
C ILE A 175 6.03 6.14 -0.53
N LYS A 176 6.89 6.87 0.19
CA LYS A 176 6.65 8.28 0.51
C LYS A 176 6.54 9.14 -0.74
N ILE A 177 7.39 8.92 -1.74
CA ILE A 177 7.32 9.65 -3.02
C ILE A 177 6.00 9.38 -3.74
N LEU A 178 5.53 8.14 -3.75
CA LEU A 178 4.27 7.79 -4.39
C LEU A 178 3.07 8.38 -3.65
N ILE A 179 3.13 8.39 -2.31
CA ILE A 179 2.14 9.06 -1.46
C ILE A 179 2.14 10.57 -1.68
N ASP A 180 3.31 11.22 -1.66
CA ASP A 180 3.42 12.66 -1.90
C ASP A 180 2.91 13.03 -3.30
N ARG A 181 3.19 12.19 -4.31
CA ARG A 181 2.63 12.33 -5.66
C ARG A 181 1.11 12.20 -5.69
N TYR A 182 0.56 11.27 -4.93
CA TYR A 182 -0.88 11.11 -4.77
C TYR A 182 -1.50 12.37 -4.18
N ASP A 183 -0.91 12.89 -3.09
CA ASP A 183 -1.41 14.05 -2.37
C ASP A 183 -1.30 15.35 -3.20
N GLU A 184 -0.28 15.47 -4.05
CA GLU A 184 -0.09 16.64 -4.93
C GLU A 184 -0.95 16.64 -6.21
N ASN A 185 -1.44 15.48 -6.66
CA ASN A 185 -2.14 15.36 -7.94
C ASN A 185 -3.64 15.03 -7.76
N SER A 186 -4.50 16.04 -7.89
CA SER A 186 -5.95 15.88 -7.72
C SER A 186 -6.65 15.04 -8.80
N ASN A 187 -5.94 14.67 -9.89
CA ASN A 187 -6.49 13.91 -11.03
C ASN A 187 -5.65 12.65 -11.28
N LEU A 188 -5.71 11.71 -10.34
CA LEU A 188 -5.08 10.40 -10.51
C LEU A 188 -5.90 9.53 -11.47
N THR A 189 -5.19 8.77 -12.30
CA THR A 189 -5.81 7.72 -13.10
C THR A 189 -6.01 6.45 -12.26
N GLU A 190 -6.89 5.55 -12.69
CA GLU A 190 -7.07 4.24 -12.04
C GLU A 190 -5.75 3.46 -11.97
N ASN A 191 -4.91 3.55 -13.02
CA ASN A 191 -3.58 2.93 -13.06
C ASN A 191 -2.60 3.51 -12.04
N ASP A 192 -2.68 4.81 -11.73
CA ASP A 192 -1.83 5.40 -10.68
C ASP A 192 -2.25 4.90 -9.29
N MET A 193 -3.56 4.70 -9.08
CA MET A 193 -4.09 4.10 -7.86
C MET A 193 -3.65 2.64 -7.73
N ASP A 194 -3.73 1.85 -8.81
CA ASP A 194 -3.27 0.46 -8.81
C ASP A 194 -1.78 0.36 -8.47
N GLN A 195 -0.95 1.26 -9.01
CA GLN A 195 0.46 1.33 -8.67
C GLN A 195 0.67 1.62 -7.18
N LEU A 196 -0.06 2.60 -6.62
CA LEU A 196 0.03 2.93 -5.20
C LEU A 196 -0.41 1.75 -4.32
N ILE A 197 -1.50 1.06 -4.67
CA ILE A 197 -1.96 -0.13 -3.97
C ILE A 197 -0.89 -1.21 -3.98
N ASN A 198 -0.33 -1.54 -5.15
CA ASN A 198 0.69 -2.59 -5.27
C ASN A 198 1.93 -2.31 -4.41
N GLU A 199 2.33 -1.04 -4.33
CA GLU A 199 3.48 -0.62 -3.52
C GLU A 199 3.16 -0.65 -2.02
N MET A 200 1.94 -0.25 -1.62
CA MET A 200 1.45 -0.45 -0.25
C MET A 200 1.41 -1.92 0.14
N MET A 201 0.87 -2.78 -0.72
CA MET A 201 0.78 -4.23 -0.49
C MET A 201 2.17 -4.88 -0.38
N SER A 202 3.13 -4.44 -1.19
CA SER A 202 4.52 -4.91 -1.12
C SER A 202 5.21 -4.53 0.20
N ASN A 203 4.77 -3.43 0.84
CA ASN A 203 5.32 -2.91 2.10
C ASN A 203 4.42 -3.14 3.33
N ILE A 204 3.31 -3.90 3.19
CA ILE A 204 2.33 -4.12 4.26
C ILE A 204 2.92 -4.75 5.52
N GLY A 205 4.01 -5.52 5.37
CA GLY A 205 4.73 -6.17 6.47
C GLY A 205 6.12 -5.63 6.73
N HIS A 206 6.41 -4.39 6.31
CA HIS A 206 7.76 -3.83 6.45
C HIS A 206 8.19 -3.80 7.95
N PRO A 207 9.43 -4.19 8.31
CA PRO A 207 9.86 -4.21 9.72
C PRO A 207 9.88 -2.83 10.39
N ASP A 208 10.11 -1.77 9.62
CA ASP A 208 10.09 -0.38 10.08
C ASP A 208 8.63 0.13 10.23
N PRO A 209 8.22 0.56 11.45
CA PRO A 209 6.88 1.07 11.71
C PRO A 209 6.58 2.41 11.03
N ASP A 210 7.59 3.23 10.70
CA ASP A 210 7.35 4.48 9.97
C ASP A 210 6.89 4.20 8.53
N ILE A 211 7.38 3.12 7.93
CA ILE A 211 6.90 2.64 6.63
C ILE A 211 5.53 1.99 6.77
N ARG A 212 5.43 1.01 7.65
CA ARG A 212 4.27 0.11 7.72
C ARG A 212 3.04 0.78 8.33
N ASP A 213 3.21 1.50 9.42
CA ASP A 213 2.11 2.05 10.22
C ASP A 213 1.81 3.48 9.75
N ALA A 214 2.83 4.35 9.80
CA ALA A 214 2.66 5.79 9.58
C ALA A 214 2.44 6.13 8.09
N LEU A 215 3.00 5.35 7.15
CA LEU A 215 2.79 5.56 5.72
C LEU A 215 1.76 4.59 5.13
N VAL A 216 2.05 3.28 5.08
CA VAL A 216 1.24 2.28 4.37
C VAL A 216 -0.16 2.18 4.96
N TYR A 217 -0.27 1.82 6.23
CA TYR A 217 -1.58 1.60 6.86
C TYR A 217 -2.40 2.88 6.95
N SER A 218 -1.77 3.97 7.39
CA SER A 218 -2.43 5.27 7.51
C SER A 218 -2.99 5.76 6.17
N LYS A 219 -2.21 5.65 5.08
CA LYS A 219 -2.68 6.04 3.75
C LYS A 219 -3.76 5.12 3.22
N PHE A 220 -3.65 3.81 3.43
CA PHE A 220 -4.70 2.88 3.02
C PHE A 220 -6.04 3.21 3.68
N CYS A 221 -6.04 3.46 5.01
CA CYS A 221 -7.22 3.91 5.74
C CYS A 221 -7.78 5.21 5.17
N GLU A 222 -6.93 6.21 4.90
CA GLU A 222 -7.37 7.46 4.28
C GLU A 222 -8.07 7.22 2.94
N ILE A 223 -7.47 6.43 2.05
CA ILE A 223 -7.99 6.21 0.69
C ILE A 223 -9.31 5.42 0.72
N ILE A 224 -9.39 4.33 1.51
CA ILE A 224 -10.59 3.49 1.55
C ILE A 224 -11.76 4.18 2.26
N LEU A 225 -11.50 4.91 3.35
CA LEU A 225 -12.55 5.62 4.10
C LEU A 225 -13.11 6.82 3.33
N ASN A 226 -12.30 7.42 2.45
CA ASN A 226 -12.74 8.48 1.54
C ASN A 226 -13.34 7.96 0.22
N GLY A 227 -13.62 6.65 0.12
CA GLY A 227 -14.28 6.04 -1.05
C GLY A 227 -13.48 6.18 -2.35
N LYS A 228 -12.15 6.23 -2.26
CA LYS A 228 -11.27 6.46 -3.43
C LYS A 228 -10.93 5.19 -4.20
N LEU A 229 -11.19 4.01 -3.64
CA LEU A 229 -10.93 2.73 -4.28
C LEU A 229 -12.17 2.24 -5.04
N THR A 230 -11.96 1.64 -6.20
CA THR A 230 -13.02 0.89 -6.89
C THR A 230 -13.31 -0.42 -6.17
N VAL A 231 -14.51 -0.99 -6.37
CA VAL A 231 -14.86 -2.29 -5.77
C VAL A 231 -13.91 -3.40 -6.26
N ILE A 232 -13.40 -3.32 -7.49
CA ILE A 232 -12.43 -4.27 -8.03
C ILE A 232 -11.10 -4.17 -7.28
N GLN A 233 -10.61 -2.95 -7.04
CA GLN A 233 -9.39 -2.71 -6.25
C GLN A 233 -9.54 -3.24 -4.82
N ILE A 234 -10.67 -2.96 -4.16
CA ILE A 234 -10.96 -3.46 -2.81
C ILE A 234 -10.93 -4.99 -2.78
N ARG A 235 -11.57 -5.65 -3.74
CA ARG A 235 -11.57 -7.13 -3.85
C ARG A 235 -10.17 -7.70 -4.05
N ASN A 236 -9.33 -7.06 -4.86
CA ASN A 236 -7.96 -7.49 -5.07
C ASN A 236 -7.13 -7.39 -3.78
N VAL A 237 -7.23 -6.26 -3.07
CA VAL A 237 -6.57 -6.06 -1.76
C VAL A 237 -7.07 -7.07 -0.74
N MET A 238 -8.39 -7.27 -0.65
CA MET A 238 -9.01 -8.23 0.25
C MET A 238 -8.47 -9.64 0.01
N LYS A 239 -8.43 -10.08 -1.26
CA LYS A 239 -7.92 -11.40 -1.64
C LYS A 239 -6.46 -11.57 -1.21
N GLU A 240 -5.61 -10.61 -1.53
CA GLU A 240 -4.19 -10.68 -1.17
C GLU A 240 -3.98 -10.66 0.36
N CYS A 241 -4.75 -9.87 1.09
CA CYS A 241 -4.70 -9.86 2.55
C CYS A 241 -5.10 -11.22 3.14
N LEU A 242 -6.15 -11.87 2.60
CA LEU A 242 -6.56 -13.21 3.04
C LEU A 242 -5.49 -14.26 2.76
N ASP A 243 -4.84 -14.21 1.59
CA ASP A 243 -3.70 -15.08 1.26
C ASP A 243 -2.54 -14.84 2.25
N ASN A 244 -2.29 -13.57 2.58
CA ASN A 244 -1.23 -13.17 3.51
C ASN A 244 -1.47 -13.67 4.94
N LEU A 245 -2.72 -13.80 5.42
CA LEU A 245 -3.00 -14.28 6.78
C LEU A 245 -2.37 -15.64 7.09
N THR A 246 -2.12 -16.48 6.08
CA THR A 246 -1.50 -17.80 6.26
C THR A 246 -0.02 -17.84 5.83
N TYR A 247 0.53 -16.72 5.34
CA TYR A 247 1.86 -16.64 4.79
C TYR A 247 2.93 -17.01 5.82
N ARG A 248 3.59 -18.16 5.59
CA ARG A 248 4.66 -18.69 6.44
C ARG A 248 4.27 -18.76 7.93
N ILE A 249 2.99 -19.03 8.22
CA ILE A 249 2.43 -19.01 9.59
C ILE A 249 3.09 -20.00 10.56
N ASN A 250 3.76 -21.03 10.05
CA ASN A 250 4.47 -22.03 10.87
C ASN A 250 5.92 -21.64 11.19
N GLU A 251 6.46 -20.60 10.55
CA GLU A 251 7.80 -20.10 10.87
C GLU A 251 7.74 -19.24 12.15
N LYS A 252 8.62 -19.51 13.12
CA LYS A 252 8.63 -18.81 14.41
C LYS A 252 9.58 -17.61 14.40
N ASN A 253 9.23 -16.57 15.17
CA ASN A 253 10.11 -15.45 15.56
C ASN A 253 10.79 -14.72 14.39
N ASN A 254 10.08 -14.54 13.28
CA ASN A 254 10.53 -13.76 12.12
C ASN A 254 9.63 -12.54 11.92
N ASP A 255 10.00 -11.66 10.98
CA ASP A 255 9.24 -10.45 10.72
C ASP A 255 7.99 -10.70 9.84
N ASN A 256 7.73 -11.94 9.43
CA ASN A 256 6.54 -12.25 8.62
C ASN A 256 5.23 -12.02 9.41
N VAL A 257 5.27 -11.98 10.75
CA VAL A 257 4.10 -11.62 11.57
C VAL A 257 3.56 -10.23 11.23
N PHE A 258 4.42 -9.27 10.86
CA PHE A 258 3.96 -7.93 10.47
C PHE A 258 3.11 -8.01 9.20
N LYS A 259 3.52 -8.82 8.22
CA LYS A 259 2.74 -9.02 6.99
C LYS A 259 1.34 -9.59 7.29
N ARG A 260 1.25 -10.58 8.17
CA ARG A 260 -0.03 -11.23 8.53
C ARG A 260 -0.93 -10.32 9.34
N SER A 261 -0.39 -9.74 10.42
CA SER A 261 -1.14 -8.87 11.34
C SER A 261 -1.61 -7.56 10.69
N PHE A 262 -0.83 -6.96 9.79
CA PHE A 262 -1.26 -5.77 9.05
C PHE A 262 -2.22 -6.10 7.91
N SER A 263 -2.17 -7.32 7.37
CA SER A 263 -3.24 -7.81 6.49
C SER A 263 -4.58 -7.90 7.23
N ALA A 264 -4.58 -8.29 8.51
CA ALA A 264 -5.78 -8.24 9.35
C ALA A 264 -6.28 -6.80 9.57
N LEU A 265 -5.38 -5.81 9.75
CA LEU A 265 -5.76 -4.41 9.85
C LEU A 265 -6.35 -3.83 8.54
N PHE A 266 -5.79 -4.22 7.38
CA PHE A 266 -6.35 -3.84 6.08
C PHE A 266 -7.75 -4.44 5.90
N LEU A 267 -7.92 -5.72 6.21
CA LEU A 267 -9.23 -6.37 6.19
C LEU A 267 -10.20 -5.67 7.15
N HIS A 268 -9.75 -5.24 8.33
CA HIS A 268 -10.59 -4.49 9.26
C HIS A 268 -11.08 -3.18 8.63
N ALA A 269 -10.20 -2.41 7.99
CA ALA A 269 -10.59 -1.18 7.29
C ALA A 269 -11.56 -1.45 6.12
N ILE A 270 -11.42 -2.58 5.42
CA ILE A 270 -12.35 -3.01 4.38
C ILE A 270 -13.72 -3.33 4.96
N VAL A 271 -13.80 -4.15 6.01
CA VAL A 271 -15.08 -4.50 6.65
C VAL A 271 -15.74 -3.28 7.27
N TYR A 272 -14.96 -2.38 7.88
CA TYR A 272 -15.48 -1.12 8.41
C TYR A 272 -16.12 -0.28 7.29
N SER A 273 -15.45 -0.14 6.14
CA SER A 273 -15.99 0.58 4.98
C SER A 273 -17.23 -0.11 4.41
N ASP A 274 -17.21 -1.44 4.32
CA ASP A 274 -18.36 -2.24 3.86
C ASP A 274 -19.59 -2.11 4.78
N ASN A 275 -19.38 -2.04 6.10
CA ASN A 275 -20.46 -1.85 7.05
C ASN A 275 -21.21 -0.51 6.84
N GLN A 276 -20.58 0.47 6.18
CA GLN A 276 -21.21 1.73 5.80
C GLN A 276 -21.80 1.67 4.37
N GLU A 277 -21.00 1.21 3.41
CA GLU A 277 -21.29 1.36 1.96
C GLU A 277 -21.89 0.10 1.31
N LYS A 278 -21.83 -1.06 1.97
CA LYS A 278 -22.45 -2.34 1.58
C LYS A 278 -22.06 -2.82 0.17
N PHE A 279 -20.77 -2.98 -0.09
CA PHE A 279 -20.23 -3.39 -1.39
C PHE A 279 -19.79 -4.86 -1.46
N LEU A 280 -19.60 -5.54 -0.33
CA LEU A 280 -19.31 -6.97 -0.29
C LEU A 280 -20.60 -7.78 -0.47
N SER A 281 -20.50 -8.89 -1.19
CA SER A 281 -21.53 -9.92 -1.18
C SER A 281 -21.45 -10.78 0.08
N GLU A 282 -22.54 -11.46 0.40
CA GLU A 282 -22.59 -12.45 1.50
C GLU A 282 -21.49 -13.53 1.35
N MET A 283 -21.23 -13.99 0.13
CA MET A 283 -20.19 -14.98 -0.15
C MET A 283 -18.79 -14.44 0.16
N GLU A 284 -18.49 -13.22 -0.28
CA GLU A 284 -17.19 -12.57 -0.03
C GLU A 284 -16.97 -12.33 1.46
N TYR A 285 -18.00 -11.83 2.15
CA TYR A 285 -17.98 -11.66 3.59
C TYR A 285 -17.72 -12.99 4.32
N ASN A 286 -18.42 -14.06 3.94
CA ASN A 286 -18.26 -15.37 4.58
C ASN A 286 -16.85 -15.94 4.42
N VAL A 287 -16.22 -15.74 3.26
CA VAL A 287 -14.80 -16.11 3.05
C VAL A 287 -13.90 -15.27 3.95
N LEU A 288 -14.15 -13.96 4.05
CA LEU A 288 -13.35 -13.04 4.86
C LEU A 288 -13.40 -13.40 6.35
N ILE A 289 -14.60 -13.52 6.93
CA ILE A 289 -14.73 -13.82 8.36
C ILE A 289 -14.14 -15.19 8.69
N LYS A 290 -14.34 -16.20 7.82
CA LYS A 290 -13.77 -17.53 8.04
C LYS A 290 -12.25 -17.51 8.03
N GLY A 291 -11.64 -16.83 7.03
CA GLY A 291 -10.19 -16.64 7.00
C GLY A 291 -9.64 -15.90 8.21
N SER A 292 -10.40 -14.92 8.72
CA SER A 292 -10.05 -14.16 9.93
C SER A 292 -10.07 -15.02 11.20
N ILE A 293 -11.12 -15.84 11.38
CA ILE A 293 -11.23 -16.78 12.49
C ILE A 293 -10.13 -17.85 12.42
N ASP A 294 -9.88 -18.39 11.22
CA ASP A 294 -8.83 -19.39 11.02
C ASP A 294 -7.45 -18.79 11.33
N TYR A 295 -7.18 -17.55 10.95
CA TYR A 295 -5.95 -16.85 11.32
C TYR A 295 -5.82 -16.67 12.84
N PHE A 296 -6.88 -16.20 13.49
CA PHE A 296 -6.93 -16.01 14.95
C PHE A 296 -6.63 -17.32 15.70
N ILE A 297 -7.20 -18.43 15.22
CA ILE A 297 -7.00 -19.76 15.80
C ILE A 297 -5.60 -20.31 15.51
N ASN A 298 -4.99 -20.02 14.36
CA ASN A 298 -3.75 -20.71 13.93
C ASN A 298 -2.46 -19.93 14.13
N GLU A 299 -2.51 -18.60 14.28
CA GLU A 299 -1.32 -17.76 14.49
C GLU A 299 -0.61 -18.12 15.80
N LYS A 300 0.70 -18.37 15.75
CA LYS A 300 1.49 -18.74 16.93
C LYS A 300 2.34 -17.58 17.43
N ASP A 301 2.57 -16.57 16.60
CA ASP A 301 3.29 -15.37 16.97
C ASP A 301 2.36 -14.42 17.74
N VAL A 302 2.56 -14.39 19.06
CA VAL A 302 1.76 -13.60 19.99
C VAL A 302 2.55 -12.44 20.58
N ARG A 303 3.58 -11.97 19.87
CA ARG A 303 4.36 -10.80 20.29
C ARG A 303 3.49 -9.53 20.19
N GLY A 304 3.56 -8.70 21.23
CA GLY A 304 2.99 -7.36 21.23
C GLY A 304 3.93 -6.33 20.61
N PHE A 305 4.43 -5.38 21.42
CA PHE A 305 5.43 -4.41 20.96
C PHE A 305 6.79 -5.07 20.74
N VAL A 306 7.39 -4.85 19.57
CA VAL A 306 8.74 -5.29 19.25
C VAL A 306 9.66 -4.07 19.16
N ASP A 307 10.65 -4.02 20.04
CA ASP A 307 11.61 -2.92 20.08
C ASP A 307 12.28 -2.70 18.71
N GLY A 308 12.33 -1.43 18.28
CA GLY A 308 12.81 -1.02 16.97
C GLY A 308 11.95 -1.41 15.75
N LYS A 309 10.84 -2.16 15.93
CA LYS A 309 9.97 -2.61 14.82
C LYS A 309 8.48 -2.25 14.99
N GLY A 310 8.08 -1.85 16.19
CA GLY A 310 6.70 -1.49 16.51
C GLY A 310 5.80 -2.70 16.77
N TRP A 311 4.50 -2.54 16.53
CA TRP A 311 3.47 -3.48 16.94
C TRP A 311 3.38 -4.70 16.01
N ALA A 312 3.64 -5.91 16.54
CA ALA A 312 3.32 -7.14 15.83
C ALA A 312 1.85 -7.51 16.07
N HIS A 313 1.39 -7.55 17.33
CA HIS A 313 -0.01 -7.48 17.74
C HIS A 313 -1.03 -8.35 16.98
N ALA A 314 -0.62 -9.54 16.52
CA ALA A 314 -1.50 -10.38 15.72
C ALA A 314 -2.83 -10.75 16.43
N PRO A 315 -2.86 -11.15 17.72
CA PRO A 315 -4.12 -11.39 18.43
C PRO A 315 -4.99 -10.13 18.56
N ALA A 316 -4.38 -8.98 18.81
CA ALA A 316 -5.07 -7.70 18.97
C ALA A 316 -5.71 -7.22 17.65
N HIS A 317 -4.93 -7.13 16.57
CA HIS A 317 -5.42 -6.68 15.25
C HIS A 317 -6.51 -7.61 14.72
N THR A 318 -6.37 -8.93 14.93
CA THR A 318 -7.39 -9.89 14.50
C THR A 318 -8.66 -9.80 15.34
N SER A 319 -8.54 -9.47 16.64
CA SER A 319 -9.70 -9.22 17.49
C SER A 319 -10.52 -8.03 16.99
N ASP A 320 -9.85 -6.97 16.55
CA ASP A 320 -10.52 -5.79 15.98
C ASP A 320 -11.27 -6.13 14.69
N LEU A 321 -10.62 -6.89 13.81
CA LEU A 321 -11.25 -7.41 12.59
C LEU A 321 -12.50 -8.24 12.91
N ILE A 322 -12.41 -9.17 13.87
CA ILE A 322 -13.55 -10.01 14.25
C ILE A 322 -14.69 -9.17 14.84
N VAL A 323 -14.39 -8.18 15.70
CA VAL A 323 -15.39 -7.24 16.22
C VAL A 323 -16.10 -6.52 15.07
N GLU A 324 -15.36 -6.03 14.08
CA GLU A 324 -15.94 -5.33 12.94
C GLU A 324 -16.77 -6.27 12.03
N CYS A 325 -16.35 -7.53 11.88
CA CYS A 325 -17.14 -8.56 11.21
C CYS A 325 -18.47 -8.83 11.92
N ILE A 326 -18.47 -8.90 13.27
CA ILE A 326 -19.71 -9.12 14.05
C ILE A 326 -20.76 -8.03 13.79
N LYS A 327 -20.33 -6.81 13.45
CA LYS A 327 -21.24 -5.70 13.13
C LYS A 327 -21.89 -5.82 11.75
N SER A 328 -21.37 -6.67 10.86
CA SER A 328 -21.87 -6.81 9.50
C SER A 328 -23.30 -7.35 9.43
N GLN A 329 -24.04 -6.88 8.42
CA GLN A 329 -25.37 -7.38 8.10
C GLN A 329 -25.39 -8.88 7.71
N TYR A 330 -24.25 -9.43 7.30
CA TYR A 330 -24.11 -10.83 6.90
C TYR A 330 -23.64 -11.74 8.03
N TYR A 331 -23.41 -11.22 9.25
CA TYR A 331 -22.95 -12.04 10.35
C TYR A 331 -23.97 -13.13 10.74
N MET A 332 -23.48 -14.37 10.84
CA MET A 332 -24.29 -15.54 11.22
C MET A 332 -23.85 -16.12 12.57
N LYS A 333 -24.81 -16.54 13.40
CA LYS A 333 -24.58 -17.06 14.76
C LYS A 333 -23.74 -18.34 14.82
N ASN A 334 -23.60 -19.08 13.73
CA ASN A 334 -22.79 -20.30 13.67
C ASN A 334 -21.29 -20.03 13.92
N PHE A 335 -20.79 -18.83 13.63
CA PHE A 335 -19.38 -18.46 13.89
C PHE A 335 -19.07 -18.24 15.38
N ASN A 336 -20.07 -18.02 16.24
CA ASN A 336 -19.86 -17.70 17.66
C ASN A 336 -18.98 -18.74 18.38
N GLY A 337 -19.21 -20.04 18.09
CA GLY A 337 -18.48 -21.12 18.73
C GLY A 337 -16.99 -21.11 18.39
N GLU A 338 -16.66 -20.97 17.11
CA GLU A 338 -15.28 -20.92 16.61
C GLU A 338 -14.54 -19.67 17.10
N ILE A 339 -15.23 -18.53 17.18
CA ILE A 339 -14.68 -17.29 17.72
C ILE A 339 -14.31 -17.46 19.21
N LEU A 340 -15.23 -18.01 20.02
CA LEU A 340 -14.97 -18.25 21.45
C LEU A 340 -13.87 -19.31 21.67
N GLU A 341 -13.80 -20.33 20.81
CA GLU A 341 -12.68 -21.28 20.79
C GLU A 341 -11.35 -20.57 20.47
N GLY A 342 -11.34 -19.65 19.49
CA GLY A 342 -10.18 -18.84 19.17
C GLY A 342 -9.69 -17.99 20.35
N ILE A 343 -10.61 -17.41 21.13
CA ILE A 343 -10.25 -16.66 22.35
C ILE A 343 -9.62 -17.63 23.38
N GLU A 344 -10.24 -18.79 23.62
CA GLU A 344 -9.70 -19.80 24.55
C GLU A 344 -8.26 -20.20 24.16
N ILE A 345 -8.04 -20.50 22.88
CA ILE A 345 -6.72 -20.87 22.35
C ILE A 345 -5.71 -19.75 22.56
N ASN A 346 -6.07 -18.49 22.26
CA ASN A 346 -5.17 -17.36 22.42
C ASN A 346 -4.85 -17.07 23.89
N LEU A 347 -5.81 -17.16 24.81
CA LEU A 347 -5.55 -17.00 26.25
C LEU A 347 -4.58 -18.05 26.79
N ALA A 348 -4.55 -19.24 26.19
CA ALA A 348 -3.63 -20.31 26.53
C ALA A 348 -2.21 -20.17 25.92
N ARG A 349 -1.98 -19.19 25.03
CA ARG A 349 -0.67 -18.91 24.42
C ARG A 349 0.19 -18.01 25.29
N LEU A 350 1.50 -18.15 25.12
CA LEU A 350 2.52 -17.33 25.77
C LEU A 350 3.58 -16.94 24.74
N GLN A 351 4.04 -15.70 24.77
CA GLN A 351 5.16 -15.22 23.95
C GLN A 351 6.46 -15.92 24.36
N ASN A 352 7.22 -16.44 23.40
CA ASN A 352 8.42 -17.25 23.65
C ASN A 352 8.19 -18.38 24.66
N ASP A 353 6.99 -18.98 24.67
CA ASP A 353 6.56 -20.06 25.56
C ASP A 353 6.54 -19.69 27.07
N TYR A 354 6.76 -18.42 27.41
CA TYR A 354 6.97 -17.98 28.79
C TYR A 354 6.44 -16.59 29.13
N ILE A 355 6.14 -15.70 28.21
CA ILE A 355 5.72 -14.34 28.55
C ILE A 355 4.20 -14.26 28.37
N PRO A 356 3.42 -13.91 29.41
CA PRO A 356 1.98 -13.64 29.26
C PRO A 356 1.75 -12.38 28.44
N TYR A 357 0.50 -12.10 28.06
CA TYR A 357 0.15 -10.83 27.44
C TYR A 357 0.47 -9.65 28.38
N ILE A 358 1.01 -8.58 27.78
CA ILE A 358 1.47 -7.37 28.47
C ILE A 358 1.12 -6.08 27.72
N ASP A 359 0.59 -6.19 26.50
CA ASP A 359 0.33 -5.06 25.61
C ASP A 359 -1.18 -4.97 25.25
N ASP A 360 -2.04 -5.26 26.23
CA ASP A 360 -3.51 -5.19 26.16
C ASP A 360 -4.18 -6.17 25.18
N GLU A 361 -3.51 -7.24 24.76
CA GLU A 361 -4.08 -8.22 23.83
C GLU A 361 -5.35 -8.88 24.40
N GLU A 362 -5.36 -9.18 25.71
CA GLU A 362 -6.54 -9.71 26.40
C GLU A 362 -7.70 -8.72 26.45
N MET A 363 -7.41 -7.42 26.53
CA MET A 363 -8.44 -6.38 26.47
C MET A 363 -9.08 -6.37 25.09
N ARG A 364 -8.28 -6.42 24.01
CA ARG A 364 -8.82 -6.46 22.63
C ARG A 364 -9.66 -7.69 22.38
N MET A 365 -9.26 -8.86 22.88
CA MET A 365 -10.08 -10.08 22.80
C MET A 365 -11.40 -9.95 23.56
N SER A 366 -11.42 -9.23 24.68
CA SER A 366 -12.66 -9.04 25.46
C SER A 366 -13.72 -8.26 24.69
N HIS A 367 -13.32 -7.34 23.78
CA HIS A 367 -14.24 -6.58 22.95
C HIS A 367 -15.07 -7.47 22.01
N ILE A 368 -14.53 -8.62 21.58
CA ILE A 368 -15.27 -9.61 20.80
C ILE A 368 -16.50 -10.11 21.57
N VAL A 369 -16.29 -10.50 22.84
CA VAL A 369 -17.38 -11.00 23.69
C VAL A 369 -18.40 -9.91 23.98
N ILE A 370 -17.94 -8.68 24.21
CA ILE A 370 -18.84 -7.53 24.39
C ILE A 370 -19.70 -7.31 23.15
N GLU A 371 -19.11 -7.29 21.95
CA GLU A 371 -19.88 -7.09 20.72
C GLU A 371 -20.89 -8.25 20.49
N LEU A 372 -20.51 -9.49 20.79
CA LEU A 372 -21.45 -10.63 20.73
C LEU A 372 -22.65 -10.45 21.68
N LEU A 373 -22.43 -9.91 22.89
CA LEU A 373 -23.47 -9.66 23.87
C LEU A 373 -24.37 -8.48 23.45
N GLU A 374 -23.78 -7.37 23.02
CA GLU A 374 -24.50 -6.17 22.56
C GLU A 374 -25.41 -6.49 21.35
N LYS A 375 -24.97 -7.41 20.48
CA LYS A 375 -25.78 -7.92 19.36
C LYS A 375 -26.75 -9.05 19.73
N SER A 376 -26.86 -9.41 21.01
CA SER A 376 -27.70 -10.52 21.50
C SER A 376 -27.43 -11.85 20.76
N LEU A 377 -26.18 -12.06 20.34
CA LEU A 377 -25.73 -13.28 19.66
C LEU A 377 -25.43 -14.39 20.67
N VAL A 378 -25.10 -14.02 21.91
CA VAL A 378 -24.87 -14.89 23.07
C VAL A 378 -25.59 -14.31 24.29
N THR A 379 -25.77 -15.12 25.34
CA THR A 379 -26.35 -14.67 26.61
C THR A 379 -25.27 -14.47 27.67
N GLU A 380 -25.52 -13.61 28.67
CA GLU A 380 -24.62 -13.40 29.81
C GLU A 380 -24.32 -14.73 30.53
N GLN A 381 -25.33 -15.57 30.74
CA GLN A 381 -25.17 -16.88 31.37
C GLN A 381 -24.27 -17.82 30.54
N TYR A 382 -24.46 -17.84 29.22
CA TYR A 382 -23.63 -18.66 28.33
C TYR A 382 -22.14 -18.28 28.40
N ILE A 383 -21.84 -16.98 28.43
CA ILE A 383 -20.46 -16.48 28.58
C ILE A 383 -19.87 -16.87 29.93
N VAL A 384 -20.64 -16.78 31.02
CA VAL A 384 -20.16 -17.21 32.35
C VAL A 384 -19.85 -18.70 32.38
N ASP A 385 -20.72 -19.54 31.81
CA ASP A 385 -20.52 -20.98 31.79
C ASP A 385 -19.31 -21.38 30.92
N TRP A 386 -19.11 -20.66 29.81
CA TRP A 386 -17.91 -20.78 28.98
C TRP A 386 -16.63 -20.41 29.73
N ILE A 387 -16.60 -19.27 30.45
CA ILE A 387 -15.43 -18.88 31.26
C ILE A 387 -15.13 -19.90 32.36
N LYS A 388 -16.17 -20.41 33.05
CA LYS A 388 -16.01 -21.47 34.06
C LYS A 388 -15.40 -22.74 33.46
N LEU A 389 -15.79 -23.10 32.24
CA LEU A 389 -15.21 -24.25 31.54
C LEU A 389 -13.71 -24.05 31.31
N ILE A 390 -13.28 -22.88 30.85
CA ILE A 390 -11.86 -22.54 30.65
C ILE A 390 -11.10 -22.60 31.97
N LYS A 391 -11.65 -21.98 33.03
CA LYS A 391 -11.03 -21.98 34.36
C LYS A 391 -10.83 -23.39 34.91
N ASN A 392 -11.85 -24.25 34.78
CA ASN A 392 -11.76 -25.66 35.20
C ASN A 392 -10.73 -26.46 34.38
N LYS A 393 -10.70 -26.27 33.04
CA LYS A 393 -9.66 -26.87 32.19
C LYS A 393 -8.26 -26.47 32.65
N LEU A 394 -8.06 -25.20 33.01
CA LEU A 394 -6.79 -24.72 33.53
C LEU A 394 -6.47 -25.35 34.90
N GLU A 395 -7.40 -25.30 35.86
CA GLU A 395 -7.24 -25.82 37.23
C GLU A 395 -6.93 -27.32 37.30
N THR A 396 -7.46 -28.12 36.36
CA THR A 396 -7.22 -29.56 36.24
C THR A 396 -5.86 -29.92 35.63
N THR A 397 -5.04 -28.93 35.26
CA THR A 397 -3.67 -29.14 34.81
C THR A 397 -2.84 -29.79 35.94
N LYS A 398 -2.23 -30.95 35.64
CA LYS A 398 -1.52 -31.78 36.63
C LYS A 398 -0.35 -31.07 37.32
N VAL A 399 0.36 -30.21 36.59
CA VAL A 399 1.56 -29.52 37.07
C VAL A 399 1.28 -28.02 37.11
N LYS A 400 1.36 -27.45 38.32
CA LYS A 400 1.21 -26.00 38.54
C LYS A 400 2.57 -25.32 38.58
N ASP A 401 3.20 -25.21 37.42
CA ASP A 401 4.48 -24.54 37.22
C ASP A 401 4.32 -23.08 36.79
N ILE A 402 5.41 -22.43 36.41
CA ILE A 402 5.39 -21.04 35.95
C ILE A 402 4.52 -20.84 34.70
N ILE A 403 4.42 -21.84 33.82
CA ILE A 403 3.60 -21.78 32.60
C ILE A 403 2.13 -21.75 32.99
N TYR A 404 1.72 -22.60 33.95
CA TYR A 404 0.36 -22.58 34.51
C TYR A 404 -0.02 -21.18 35.02
N TYR A 405 0.82 -20.58 35.87
CA TYR A 405 0.50 -19.27 36.46
C TYR A 405 0.45 -18.14 35.42
N ARG A 406 1.22 -18.23 34.34
CA ARG A 406 1.21 -17.24 33.26
C ARG A 406 -0.03 -17.36 32.37
N LYS A 407 -0.48 -18.59 32.08
CA LYS A 407 -1.79 -18.81 31.43
C LYS A 407 -2.94 -18.35 32.32
N ALA A 408 -2.85 -18.60 33.63
CA ALA A 408 -3.81 -18.09 34.60
C ALA A 408 -3.86 -16.56 34.63
N LYS A 409 -2.70 -15.88 34.50
CA LYS A 409 -2.64 -14.43 34.36
C LYS A 409 -3.43 -13.95 33.14
N ASN A 410 -3.17 -14.49 31.94
CA ASN A 410 -3.90 -14.10 30.73
C ASN A 410 -5.42 -14.23 30.91
N LEU A 411 -5.88 -15.36 31.44
CA LEU A 411 -7.30 -15.59 31.69
C LEU A 411 -7.86 -14.59 32.71
N ASN A 412 -7.16 -14.35 33.82
CA ASN A 412 -7.62 -13.42 34.85
C ASN A 412 -7.67 -11.97 34.34
N ASP A 413 -6.69 -11.55 33.55
CA ASP A 413 -6.66 -10.20 32.99
C ASP A 413 -7.72 -10.03 31.89
N PHE A 414 -8.01 -11.07 31.12
CA PHE A 414 -9.17 -11.12 30.22
C PHE A 414 -10.49 -10.97 30.97
N ILE A 415 -10.69 -11.71 32.07
CA ILE A 415 -11.92 -11.64 32.88
C ILE A 415 -12.10 -10.23 33.47
N LYS A 416 -11.01 -9.60 33.95
CA LYS A 416 -11.05 -8.21 34.44
C LYS A 416 -11.41 -7.24 33.33
N SER A 417 -10.79 -7.37 32.15
CA SER A 417 -11.10 -6.54 30.98
C SER A 417 -12.57 -6.67 30.58
N LEU A 418 -13.08 -7.91 30.55
CA LEU A 418 -14.48 -8.19 30.28
C LEU A 418 -15.41 -7.58 31.34
N TYR A 419 -15.05 -7.65 32.62
CA TYR A 419 -15.80 -7.02 33.70
C TYR A 419 -15.93 -5.50 33.49
N PHE A 420 -14.84 -4.82 33.14
CA PHE A 420 -14.86 -3.37 32.86
C PHE A 420 -15.57 -3.01 31.55
N GLY A 421 -15.52 -3.90 30.54
CA GLY A 421 -16.21 -3.73 29.27
C GLY A 421 -17.73 -3.95 29.34
N ALA A 422 -18.18 -4.85 30.23
CA ALA A 422 -19.57 -5.30 30.37
C ALA A 422 -20.50 -4.29 31.07
N LYS A 423 -20.33 -2.98 30.85
CA LYS A 423 -21.05 -1.90 31.55
C LYS A 423 -22.58 -1.98 31.39
N ASN A 424 -23.04 -2.51 30.26
CA ASN A 424 -24.47 -2.69 29.95
C ASN A 424 -25.00 -4.08 30.34
N HIS A 425 -24.16 -4.93 30.95
CA HIS A 425 -24.44 -6.32 31.30
C HIS A 425 -24.19 -6.57 32.80
N PRO A 426 -25.07 -6.05 33.69
CA PRO A 426 -24.86 -6.08 35.13
C PRO A 426 -24.92 -7.49 35.73
N VAL A 427 -25.65 -8.42 35.10
CA VAL A 427 -25.71 -9.82 35.57
C VAL A 427 -24.34 -10.48 35.35
N LEU A 428 -23.76 -10.30 34.17
CA LEU A 428 -22.41 -10.72 33.82
C LEU A 428 -21.40 -10.10 34.77
N GLN A 429 -21.41 -8.77 34.96
CA GLN A 429 -20.47 -8.11 35.88
C GLN A 429 -20.50 -8.71 37.29
N LYS A 430 -21.70 -8.94 37.83
CA LYS A 430 -21.87 -9.57 39.16
C LYS A 430 -21.27 -10.97 39.20
N MET A 431 -21.47 -11.77 38.15
CA MET A 431 -20.92 -13.13 38.07
C MET A 431 -19.40 -13.14 37.85
N LEU A 432 -18.87 -12.21 37.05
CA LEU A 432 -17.43 -12.09 36.82
C LEU A 432 -16.67 -11.70 38.09
N ILE A 433 -17.22 -10.85 38.97
CA ILE A 433 -16.60 -10.54 40.28
C ILE A 433 -16.31 -11.82 41.06
N THR A 434 -17.29 -12.74 41.14
CA THR A 434 -17.11 -14.00 41.86
C THR A 434 -16.01 -14.89 41.26
N LEU A 435 -15.77 -14.79 39.95
CA LEU A 435 -14.72 -15.53 39.25
C LEU A 435 -13.34 -14.88 39.38
N ILE A 436 -13.28 -13.56 39.63
CA ILE A 436 -12.04 -12.83 39.90
C ILE A 436 -11.57 -13.06 41.34
N GLU A 437 -12.51 -13.14 42.28
CA GLU A 437 -12.22 -13.36 43.71
C GLU A 437 -11.86 -14.81 44.06
N SER A 438 -12.23 -15.78 43.21
CA SER A 438 -11.95 -17.20 43.40
C SER A 438 -10.64 -17.63 42.75
#